data_AF-A0A2V7RRG5-F1
#
_entry.id   AF-A0A2V7RRG5-F1
#
_cell.length_a   1.000
_cell.length_b   1.000
_cell.length_c   1.000
_cell.angle_alpha   90.00
_cell.angle_beta   90.00
_cell.angle_gamma   90.00
#
_symmetry.space_group_name_H-M   'P 1'
#
loop_
_entity.id
_entity.type
_entity.pdbx_description
1 polymer ?
#
loop_
_entity_poly.entity_id
_entity_poly.type
_entity_poly.pdbx_seq_one_letter_code
_entity_poly.pdbx_strand_id
1 'polypeptide(L)'
;MWSRAAGGRTLTTRWAFRYLGSDVRLETTLETTDNGRPLRLRSLGQTSTLTDVDLSVELNAARATVRDRGGTRTEPASGEVFPIHHYPPVALEEALLRFWLARGRPAAVPLAPAGAASFELRGSDTLTLAAGPVVARRYSVSGLLWGRQSMWATSDGRILAVVNGDAELDRFEAVRGGFESQLATFVRAAVRDGLEELQAIARRTPPVRQGDYAIVGARLIDGTGAPPVDDAVVVVRAGRIAAVGPRGSVHIPKGTAVIDARGETMIPGLWDMHVHFEQVEWPVAQLAAGVTTARDVGNELELAVGLRDAIRSGRALGPRMLLAGLIDGAPDGLGVQLAGTPDEARAMVRRYHDAGCEQIKVYQSVPPPLVSVIAAEAHRLGMTVTGHVPTGMNAFQFVEAGADQINHVGFVLAVMTPPPQP
;
A
#
# COMPACT_ATOMS: atom_id res chain seq x y z
N MET A 1 -2.76 -1.01 28.38
CA MET A 1 -2.55 -0.62 29.79
C MET A 1 -1.45 -1.47 30.39
N TRP A 2 -0.57 -0.87 31.19
CA TRP A 2 0.46 -1.59 31.94
C TRP A 2 -0.06 -1.94 33.34
N SER A 3 0.13 -3.18 33.77
CA SER A 3 -0.09 -3.64 35.14
C SER A 3 1.20 -4.25 35.70
N ARG A 4 1.33 -4.28 37.03
CA ARG A 4 2.42 -5.00 37.70
C ARG A 4 2.00 -6.46 37.93
N ALA A 5 2.92 -7.38 37.70
CA ALA A 5 2.82 -8.78 38.08
C ALA A 5 4.02 -9.14 38.98
N ALA A 6 3.98 -10.26 39.70
CA ALA A 6 5.10 -10.68 40.53
C ALA A 6 6.36 -10.90 39.66
N GLY A 7 7.39 -10.06 39.84
CA GLY A 7 8.65 -10.13 39.09
C GLY A 7 8.66 -9.45 37.72
N GLY A 8 7.63 -8.67 37.37
CA GLY A 8 7.57 -8.02 36.06
C GLY A 8 6.37 -7.11 35.80
N ARG A 9 6.19 -6.77 34.52
CA ARG A 9 5.11 -5.92 34.02
C ARG A 9 4.36 -6.60 32.89
N THR A 10 3.07 -6.32 32.78
CA THR A 10 2.23 -6.83 31.70
C THR A 10 1.60 -5.66 30.97
N LEU A 11 1.81 -5.57 29.66
CA LEU A 11 1.08 -4.67 28.78
C LEU A 11 -0.07 -5.45 28.14
N THR A 12 -1.31 -5.08 28.47
CA THR A 12 -2.50 -5.58 27.79
C THR A 12 -3.03 -4.53 26.83
N THR A 13 -3.26 -4.90 25.57
CA THR A 13 -3.83 -4.06 24.53
C THR A 13 -5.11 -4.73 24.05
N ARG A 14 -6.18 -3.95 23.91
CA ARG A 14 -7.46 -4.39 23.35
C ARG A 14 -7.79 -3.43 22.24
N TRP A 15 -7.80 -3.94 21.02
CA TRP A 15 -8.15 -3.19 19.84
C TRP A 15 -9.51 -3.69 19.36
N ALA A 16 -10.43 -2.75 19.12
CA ALA A 16 -11.71 -3.04 18.51
C ALA A 16 -12.09 -1.91 17.56
N PHE A 17 -12.60 -2.25 16.38
CA PHE A 17 -13.18 -1.31 15.41
C PHE A 17 -14.21 -2.03 14.53
N ARG A 18 -14.94 -1.26 13.72
CA ARG A 18 -15.92 -1.79 12.77
C ARG A 18 -15.40 -1.58 11.36
N TYR A 19 -15.32 -2.67 10.58
CA TYR A 19 -14.87 -2.65 9.19
C TYR A 19 -15.99 -3.18 8.28
N LEU A 20 -16.49 -2.35 7.37
CA LEU A 20 -17.58 -2.70 6.44
C LEU A 20 -18.77 -3.42 7.13
N GLY A 21 -19.14 -2.97 8.33
CA GLY A 21 -20.24 -3.54 9.11
C GLY A 21 -19.86 -4.66 10.09
N SER A 22 -18.64 -5.20 10.03
CA SER A 22 -18.14 -6.28 10.89
C SER A 22 -17.33 -5.78 12.07
N ASP A 23 -17.53 -6.38 13.25
CA ASP A 23 -16.71 -6.12 14.44
C ASP A 23 -15.37 -6.85 14.32
N VAL A 24 -14.26 -6.10 14.34
CA VAL A 24 -12.89 -6.63 14.40
C VAL A 24 -12.36 -6.43 15.81
N ARG A 25 -11.79 -7.48 16.41
CA ARG A 25 -11.23 -7.42 17.77
C ARG A 25 -9.90 -8.15 17.85
N LEU A 26 -8.90 -7.54 18.48
CA LEU A 26 -7.60 -8.12 18.76
C LEU A 26 -7.18 -7.79 20.19
N GLU A 27 -6.89 -8.82 20.99
CA GLU A 27 -6.29 -8.66 22.32
C GLU A 27 -4.85 -9.17 22.30
N THR A 28 -3.93 -8.35 22.79
CA THR A 28 -2.52 -8.73 22.92
C THR A 28 -1.99 -8.46 24.33
N THR A 29 -1.32 -9.44 24.91
CA THR A 29 -0.61 -9.33 26.19
C THR A 29 0.89 -9.54 25.99
N LEU A 30 1.69 -8.55 26.39
CA LEU A 30 3.15 -8.64 26.45
C LEU A 30 3.59 -8.64 27.92
N GLU A 31 4.22 -9.72 28.36
CA GLU A 31 4.84 -9.86 29.67
C GLU A 31 6.33 -9.52 29.57
N THR A 32 6.82 -8.71 30.49
CA THR A 32 8.22 -8.30 30.58
C THR A 32 8.72 -8.44 32.01
N THR A 33 10.03 -8.54 32.18
CA THR A 33 10.69 -8.25 33.46
C THR A 33 10.54 -6.77 33.84
N ASP A 34 10.93 -6.40 35.07
CA ASP A 34 10.91 -5.00 35.52
C ASP A 34 11.83 -4.07 34.73
N ASN A 35 12.93 -4.60 34.17
CA ASN A 35 13.84 -3.88 33.28
C ASN A 35 13.39 -3.90 31.81
N GLY A 36 12.17 -4.35 31.52
CA GLY A 36 11.57 -4.28 30.19
C GLY A 36 12.08 -5.33 29.20
N ARG A 37 12.75 -6.40 29.66
CA ARG A 37 13.08 -7.55 28.82
C ARG A 37 11.80 -8.37 28.59
N PRO A 38 11.40 -8.65 27.35
CA PRO A 38 10.20 -9.41 27.07
C PRO A 38 10.38 -10.88 27.46
N LEU A 39 9.30 -11.47 27.95
CA LEU A 39 9.22 -12.86 28.39
C LEU A 39 8.19 -13.63 27.56
N ARG A 40 7.02 -13.03 27.34
CA ARG A 40 5.93 -13.69 26.65
C ARG A 40 5.06 -12.71 25.89
N LEU A 41 4.63 -13.10 24.70
CA LEU A 41 3.58 -12.45 23.92
C LEU A 41 2.44 -13.44 23.74
N ARG A 42 1.19 -12.98 23.87
CA ARG A 42 0.00 -13.69 23.39
C ARG A 42 -0.89 -12.71 22.64
N SER A 43 -1.27 -13.03 21.41
CA SER A 43 -2.19 -12.25 20.58
C SER A 43 -3.34 -13.16 20.15
N LEU A 44 -4.58 -12.74 20.40
CA LEU A 44 -5.79 -13.51 20.11
C LEU A 44 -6.88 -12.59 19.56
N GLY A 45 -7.47 -12.96 18.42
CA GLY A 45 -8.53 -12.17 17.80
C GLY A 45 -8.48 -12.24 16.27
N GLN A 46 -8.67 -11.10 15.60
CA GLN A 46 -8.71 -10.99 14.14
C GLN A 46 -7.98 -9.74 13.65
N THR A 47 -7.47 -9.81 12.42
CA THR A 47 -7.00 -8.65 11.65
C THR A 47 -8.17 -7.91 10.98
N SER A 48 -7.89 -6.76 10.35
CA SER A 48 -8.89 -6.03 9.56
C SER A 48 -9.45 -6.81 8.37
N THR A 49 -8.65 -7.72 7.81
CA THR A 49 -9.07 -8.69 6.77
C THR A 49 -9.86 -9.88 7.30
N LEU A 50 -10.27 -9.86 8.56
CA LEU A 50 -11.03 -10.93 9.22
C LEU A 50 -10.25 -12.26 9.30
N THR A 51 -8.92 -12.19 9.27
CA THR A 51 -8.07 -13.37 9.48
C THR A 51 -7.87 -13.59 10.97
N ASP A 52 -8.21 -14.78 11.50
CA ASP A 52 -7.97 -15.02 12.93
C ASP A 52 -6.47 -15.10 13.26
N VAL A 53 -6.15 -14.45 14.37
CA VAL A 53 -4.85 -14.43 15.03
C VAL A 53 -4.96 -15.28 16.30
N ASP A 54 -4.15 -16.34 16.38
CA ASP A 54 -3.86 -17.07 17.62
C ASP A 54 -2.36 -17.33 17.65
N LEU A 55 -1.62 -16.43 18.31
CA LEU A 55 -0.17 -16.47 18.40
C LEU A 55 0.25 -16.38 19.86
N SER A 56 1.17 -17.25 20.27
CA SER A 56 1.95 -17.06 21.49
C SER A 56 3.43 -17.26 21.25
N VAL A 57 4.25 -16.38 21.82
CA VAL A 57 5.71 -16.47 21.80
C VAL A 57 6.22 -16.45 23.23
N GLU A 58 6.99 -17.46 23.62
CA GLU A 58 7.65 -17.54 24.92
C GLU A 58 9.17 -17.49 24.73
N LEU A 59 9.81 -16.56 25.44
CA LEU A 59 11.25 -16.33 25.36
C LEU A 59 11.92 -16.80 26.64
N ASN A 60 12.99 -17.60 26.49
CA ASN A 60 13.95 -17.86 27.55
C ASN A 60 15.35 -17.44 27.10
N ALA A 61 16.37 -17.69 27.93
CA ALA A 61 17.73 -17.20 27.69
C ALA A 61 18.39 -17.72 26.40
N ALA A 62 17.87 -18.80 25.79
CA ALA A 62 18.48 -19.42 24.61
C ALA A 62 17.49 -19.76 23.48
N ARG A 63 16.18 -19.67 23.72
CA ARG A 63 15.15 -20.18 22.80
C ARG A 63 13.89 -19.32 22.80
N ALA A 64 13.27 -19.23 21.62
CA ALA A 64 11.91 -18.76 21.43
C ALA A 64 11.01 -19.96 21.12
N THR A 65 9.92 -20.11 21.87
CA THR A 65 8.87 -21.09 21.56
C THR A 65 7.68 -20.35 20.98
N VAL A 66 7.37 -20.63 19.72
CA VAL A 66 6.27 -20.02 18.98
C VAL A 66 5.16 -21.06 18.84
N ARG A 67 3.93 -20.69 19.20
CA ARG A 67 2.71 -21.43 18.90
C ARG A 67 1.81 -20.55 18.04
N ASP A 68 1.43 -21.08 16.89
CA ASP A 68 0.46 -20.47 15.98
C ASP A 68 -0.43 -21.56 15.34
N ARG A 69 -1.22 -21.21 14.32
CA ARG A 69 -2.08 -22.15 13.58
C ARG A 69 -1.32 -23.32 12.93
N GLY A 70 -0.04 -23.15 12.62
CA GLY A 70 0.82 -24.18 12.06
C GLY A 70 1.38 -25.17 13.10
N GLY A 71 1.11 -24.92 14.38
CA GLY A 71 1.55 -25.74 15.50
C GLY A 71 2.56 -25.03 16.40
N THR A 72 3.31 -25.82 17.17
CA THR A 72 4.34 -25.31 18.07
C THR A 72 5.72 -25.61 17.50
N ARG A 73 6.59 -24.60 17.47
CA ARG A 73 8.00 -24.73 17.11
C ARG A 73 8.88 -24.03 18.14
N THR A 74 10.14 -24.49 18.23
CA THR A 74 11.14 -23.89 19.10
C THR A 74 12.38 -23.58 18.29
N GLU A 75 12.83 -22.34 18.35
CA GLU A 75 13.94 -21.82 17.58
C GLU A 75 15.01 -21.25 18.52
N PRO A 76 16.30 -21.33 18.16
CA PRO A 76 17.34 -20.61 18.88
C PRO A 76 17.03 -19.12 18.92
N ALA A 77 17.01 -18.56 20.13
CA ALA A 77 16.93 -17.12 20.35
C ALA A 77 18.19 -16.71 21.08
N SER A 78 19.17 -16.21 20.33
CA SER A 78 20.37 -15.62 20.90
C SER A 78 20.26 -14.09 20.86
N GLY A 79 20.67 -13.44 21.94
CA GLY A 79 20.59 -11.99 22.07
C GLY A 79 19.23 -11.47 22.55
N GLU A 80 19.03 -10.17 22.41
CA GLU A 80 17.87 -9.45 22.94
C GLU A 80 16.74 -9.40 21.90
N VAL A 81 16.04 -10.53 21.76
CA VAL A 81 14.89 -10.71 20.86
C VAL A 81 13.65 -10.02 21.42
N PHE A 82 12.82 -9.43 20.55
CA PHE A 82 11.52 -8.86 20.93
C PHE A 82 10.36 -9.65 20.27
N PRO A 83 9.38 -10.15 21.05
CA PRO A 83 8.26 -10.88 20.50
C PRO A 83 7.21 -9.88 20.02
N ILE A 84 6.91 -9.87 18.73
CA ILE A 84 5.90 -9.02 18.10
C ILE A 84 5.41 -9.69 16.81
N HIS A 85 4.12 -9.58 16.52
CA HIS A 85 3.57 -10.05 15.24
C HIS A 85 3.60 -8.92 14.21
N HIS A 86 3.47 -9.29 12.93
CA HIS A 86 3.17 -8.33 11.87
C HIS A 86 1.80 -7.70 12.13
N TYR A 87 1.64 -6.42 11.79
CA TYR A 87 0.47 -5.62 12.13
C TYR A 87 0.18 -5.49 13.65
N PRO A 88 1.18 -5.09 14.47
CA PRO A 88 1.01 -5.00 15.91
C PRO A 88 0.18 -3.78 16.34
N PRO A 89 -0.59 -3.87 17.43
CA PRO A 89 -1.14 -2.68 18.08
C PRO A 89 -0.04 -1.65 18.42
N VAL A 90 -0.31 -0.36 18.21
CA VAL A 90 0.64 0.76 18.43
C VAL A 90 1.28 0.75 19.83
N ALA A 91 0.59 0.23 20.85
CA ALA A 91 1.15 0.13 22.18
C ALA A 91 2.29 -0.92 22.29
N LEU A 92 2.25 -2.01 21.50
CA LEU A 92 3.37 -2.94 21.39
C LEU A 92 4.54 -2.33 20.63
N GLU A 93 4.26 -1.54 19.58
CA GLU A 93 5.30 -0.79 18.88
C GLU A 93 5.99 0.21 19.81
N GLU A 94 5.25 0.88 20.70
CA GLU A 94 5.82 1.76 21.71
C GLU A 94 6.74 0.97 22.67
N ALA A 95 6.33 -0.23 23.07
CA ALA A 95 7.16 -1.11 23.90
C ALA A 95 8.45 -1.53 23.16
N LEU A 96 8.35 -1.87 21.86
CA LEU A 96 9.50 -2.18 21.01
C LEU A 96 10.43 -0.98 20.83
N LEU A 97 9.90 0.21 20.57
CA LEU A 97 10.70 1.44 20.44
C LEU A 97 11.48 1.72 21.73
N ARG A 98 10.84 1.59 22.90
CA ARG A 98 11.49 1.77 24.21
C ARG A 98 12.53 0.69 24.47
N PHE A 99 12.24 -0.55 24.10
CA PHE A 99 13.19 -1.66 24.16
C PHE A 99 14.45 -1.37 23.35
N TRP A 100 14.29 -0.87 22.12
CA TRP A 100 15.38 -0.44 21.23
C TRP A 100 16.18 0.74 21.80
N LEU A 101 15.50 1.77 22.31
CA LEU A 101 16.13 2.93 22.94
C LEU A 101 16.97 2.55 24.16
N ALA A 102 16.47 1.65 25.01
CA ALA A 102 17.17 1.20 26.22
C ALA A 102 18.47 0.43 25.93
N ARG A 103 18.66 -0.04 24.68
CA ARG A 103 19.79 -0.86 24.24
C ARG A 103 20.81 -0.08 23.44
N GLY A 104 20.76 1.25 23.51
CA GLY A 104 21.69 2.10 22.80
C GLY A 104 21.45 2.14 21.29
N ARG A 105 20.21 1.89 20.83
CA ARG A 105 19.79 2.00 19.43
C ARG A 105 20.58 1.09 18.48
N PRO A 106 20.52 -0.25 18.67
CA PRO A 106 21.17 -1.17 17.74
C PRO A 106 20.64 -0.99 16.31
N ALA A 107 21.43 -1.38 15.30
CA ALA A 107 21.06 -1.23 13.89
C ALA A 107 19.74 -1.96 13.55
N ALA A 108 19.49 -3.10 14.19
CA ALA A 108 18.24 -3.83 14.10
C ALA A 108 17.94 -4.55 15.42
N VAL A 109 16.66 -4.81 15.68
CA VAL A 109 16.15 -5.63 16.79
C VAL A 109 15.64 -6.95 16.22
N PRO A 110 16.24 -8.10 16.56
CA PRO A 110 15.70 -9.40 16.17
C PRO A 110 14.28 -9.59 16.71
N LEU A 111 13.37 -10.06 15.88
CA LEU A 111 11.98 -10.30 16.23
C LEU A 111 11.67 -11.79 16.29
N ALA A 112 10.72 -12.15 17.15
CA ALA A 112 10.08 -13.46 17.14
C ALA A 112 8.57 -13.27 16.88
N PRO A 113 7.96 -14.01 15.95
CA PRO A 113 8.44 -15.28 15.36
C PRO A 113 9.50 -15.21 14.27
N ALA A 114 9.67 -14.09 13.56
CA ALA A 114 10.63 -13.98 12.48
C ALA A 114 11.00 -12.51 12.19
N GLY A 115 12.14 -12.32 11.53
CA GLY A 115 12.57 -11.02 11.00
C GLY A 115 13.31 -10.15 12.02
N ALA A 116 13.46 -8.88 11.67
CA ALA A 116 14.10 -7.87 12.50
C ALA A 116 13.46 -6.51 12.23
N ALA A 117 13.29 -5.68 13.26
CA ALA A 117 12.86 -4.29 13.12
C ALA A 117 14.07 -3.34 13.08
N SER A 118 14.02 -2.32 12.24
CA SER A 118 14.98 -1.22 12.25
C SER A 118 14.28 0.12 12.40
N PHE A 119 14.95 1.07 13.07
CA PHE A 119 14.46 2.41 13.33
C PHE A 119 15.48 3.42 12.81
N GLU A 120 15.13 4.14 11.76
CA GLU A 120 15.97 5.20 11.19
C GLU A 120 15.42 6.56 11.60
N LEU A 121 16.23 7.39 12.27
CA LEU A 121 15.83 8.76 12.60
C LEU A 121 15.87 9.63 11.33
N ARG A 122 14.70 10.13 10.92
CA ARG A 122 14.53 10.96 9.72
C ARG A 122 14.50 12.45 10.02
N GLY A 123 14.31 12.84 11.28
CA GLY A 123 14.32 14.24 11.69
C GLY A 123 13.50 14.49 12.96
N SER A 124 13.08 15.75 13.14
CA SER A 124 12.15 16.13 14.20
C SER A 124 11.18 17.20 13.71
N ASP A 125 9.94 17.10 14.15
CA ASP A 125 8.86 18.02 13.81
C ASP A 125 8.39 18.72 15.10
N THR A 126 8.11 20.02 15.02
CA THR A 126 7.55 20.78 16.16
C THR A 126 6.04 20.88 15.99
N LEU A 127 5.31 20.22 16.87
CA LEU A 127 3.86 20.15 16.87
C LEU A 127 3.31 21.30 17.72
N THR A 128 2.46 22.14 17.12
CA THR A 128 1.87 23.28 17.83
C THR A 128 0.53 22.88 18.43
N LEU A 129 0.46 22.82 19.77
CA LEU A 129 -0.75 22.47 20.51
C LEU A 129 -1.19 23.64 21.40
N ALA A 130 -2.45 23.61 21.83
CA ALA A 130 -2.97 24.60 22.80
C ALA A 130 -2.16 24.64 24.11
N ALA A 131 -1.62 23.50 24.54
CA ALA A 131 -0.78 23.39 25.74
C ALA A 131 0.68 23.82 25.53
N GLY A 132 1.06 24.23 24.31
CA GLY A 132 2.42 24.59 23.93
C GLY A 132 3.05 23.63 22.91
N PRO A 133 4.24 23.98 22.38
CA PRO A 133 4.90 23.20 21.35
C PRO A 133 5.46 21.88 21.92
N VAL A 134 5.33 20.80 21.15
CA VAL A 134 5.92 19.49 21.45
C VAL A 134 6.85 19.08 20.31
N VAL A 135 8.10 18.75 20.64
CA VAL A 135 9.05 18.22 19.65
C VAL A 135 8.89 16.71 19.54
N ALA A 136 8.59 16.25 18.33
CA ALA A 136 8.45 14.84 17.98
C ALA A 136 9.62 14.40 17.10
N ARG A 137 10.32 13.34 17.47
CA ARG A 137 11.30 12.68 16.60
C ARG A 137 10.56 11.82 15.59
N ARG A 138 10.90 11.99 14.31
CA ARG A 138 10.31 11.24 13.21
C ARG A 138 11.25 10.09 12.81
N TYR A 139 10.71 8.88 12.79
CA TYR A 139 11.40 7.65 12.45
C TYR A 139 10.78 7.01 11.22
N SER A 140 11.62 6.43 10.36
CA SER A 140 11.22 5.41 9.42
C SER A 140 11.44 4.05 10.08
N VAL A 141 10.42 3.21 10.10
CA VAL A 141 10.45 1.89 10.73
C VAL A 141 10.23 0.82 9.67
N SER A 142 11.12 -0.17 9.62
CA SER A 142 11.05 -1.28 8.67
C SER A 142 11.03 -2.61 9.41
N GLY A 143 10.47 -3.65 8.77
CA GLY A 143 10.45 -5.02 9.31
C GLY A 143 9.25 -5.37 10.19
N LEU A 144 8.36 -4.41 10.46
CA LEU A 144 7.07 -4.66 11.13
C LEU A 144 5.96 -4.99 10.14
N LEU A 145 5.98 -4.32 8.99
CA LEU A 145 5.00 -4.39 7.90
C LEU A 145 5.77 -4.55 6.58
N TRP A 146 5.06 -4.85 5.48
CA TRP A 146 5.64 -4.68 4.16
C TRP A 146 5.82 -3.18 3.87
N GLY A 147 6.99 -2.81 3.32
CA GLY A 147 7.35 -1.40 3.15
C GLY A 147 7.81 -0.73 4.45
N ARG A 148 7.72 0.60 4.50
CA ARG A 148 8.15 1.41 5.65
C ARG A 148 6.94 2.06 6.32
N GLN A 149 7.06 2.22 7.63
CA GLN A 149 6.14 2.98 8.45
C GLN A 149 6.78 4.28 8.92
N SER A 150 6.02 5.38 8.90
CA SER A 150 6.40 6.63 9.55
C SER A 150 5.92 6.66 11.00
N MET A 151 6.82 6.94 11.93
CA MET A 151 6.52 6.97 13.37
C MET A 151 7.03 8.27 14.01
N TRP A 152 6.20 8.92 14.82
CA TRP A 152 6.58 10.08 15.62
C TRP A 152 6.60 9.69 17.09
N ALA A 153 7.68 10.02 17.79
CA ALA A 153 7.79 9.76 19.21
C ALA A 153 8.53 10.88 19.96
N THR A 154 8.20 11.07 21.24
CA THR A 154 9.00 11.92 22.12
C THR A 154 10.35 11.27 22.44
N SER A 155 11.28 12.03 23.01
CA SER A 155 12.65 11.57 23.24
C SER A 155 12.79 10.36 24.17
N ASP A 156 11.79 10.13 25.02
CA ASP A 156 11.63 9.00 25.94
C ASP A 156 10.92 7.79 25.30
N GLY A 157 10.60 7.85 24.01
CA GLY A 157 9.99 6.73 23.28
C GLY A 157 8.49 6.58 23.51
N ARG A 158 7.77 7.66 23.84
CA ARG A 158 6.30 7.66 23.77
C ARG A 158 5.86 8.04 22.35
N ILE A 159 5.14 7.15 21.68
CA ILE A 159 4.67 7.33 20.31
C ILE A 159 3.54 8.35 20.28
N LEU A 160 3.63 9.37 19.44
CA LEU A 160 2.60 10.40 19.24
C LEU A 160 1.73 10.10 18.03
N ALA A 161 2.33 9.56 16.96
CA ALA A 161 1.60 9.15 15.77
C ALA A 161 2.32 8.03 15.02
N VAL A 162 1.54 7.24 14.30
CA VAL A 162 1.99 6.25 13.33
C VAL A 162 1.19 6.47 12.05
N VAL A 163 1.89 6.48 10.92
CA VAL A 163 1.29 6.54 9.59
C VAL A 163 1.93 5.43 8.74
N ASN A 164 1.11 4.49 8.30
CA ASN A 164 1.51 3.45 7.34
C ASN A 164 0.41 3.27 6.28
N GLY A 165 0.79 2.61 5.18
CA GLY A 165 -0.15 1.85 4.35
C GLY A 165 0.23 0.39 4.45
N ASP A 166 -0.67 -0.54 4.14
CA ASP A 166 -0.35 -1.97 4.06
C ASP A 166 -1.09 -2.60 2.87
N ALA A 167 -0.60 -3.76 2.41
CA ALA A 167 -1.08 -4.55 1.29
C ALA A 167 -2.52 -5.09 1.44
N GLU A 168 -3.19 -4.81 2.56
CA GLU A 168 -4.53 -5.31 2.90
C GLU A 168 -5.64 -4.26 2.74
N LEU A 169 -5.39 -3.18 1.99
CA LEU A 169 -6.33 -2.06 1.71
C LEU A 169 -6.64 -1.15 2.91
N ASP A 170 -5.77 -1.17 3.93
CA ASP A 170 -5.94 -0.39 5.15
C ASP A 170 -4.74 0.52 5.38
N ARG A 171 -4.80 1.70 4.78
CA ARG A 171 -4.02 2.84 5.26
C ARG A 171 -4.36 3.09 6.73
N PHE A 172 -3.42 2.80 7.63
CA PHE A 172 -3.63 2.95 9.06
C PHE A 172 -2.92 4.20 9.58
N GLU A 173 -3.72 5.05 10.22
CA GLU A 173 -3.28 6.28 10.87
C GLU A 173 -3.70 6.24 12.33
N ALA A 174 -2.71 6.26 13.22
CA ALA A 174 -2.95 6.35 14.66
C ALA A 174 -2.34 7.63 15.19
N VAL A 175 -3.15 8.41 15.92
CA VAL A 175 -2.71 9.62 16.61
C VAL A 175 -3.07 9.50 18.08
N ARG A 176 -2.12 9.84 18.95
CA ARG A 176 -2.34 9.83 20.39
C ARG A 176 -3.36 10.90 20.77
N GLY A 177 -4.20 10.57 21.76
CA GLY A 177 -5.11 11.53 22.38
C GLY A 177 -4.42 12.85 22.75
N GLY A 178 -5.01 13.98 22.35
CA GLY A 178 -4.46 15.33 22.50
C GLY A 178 -3.61 15.82 21.30
N PHE A 179 -3.33 14.98 20.31
CA PHE A 179 -2.56 15.33 19.11
C PHE A 179 -3.39 15.24 17.81
N GLU A 180 -4.69 14.97 17.90
CA GLU A 180 -5.58 14.70 16.76
C GLU A 180 -5.61 15.86 15.76
N SER A 181 -5.54 17.11 16.25
CA SER A 181 -5.43 18.32 15.41
C SER A 181 -4.19 18.34 14.50
N GLN A 182 -3.19 17.51 14.78
CA GLN A 182 -1.95 17.39 14.02
C GLN A 182 -1.97 16.24 13.01
N LEU A 183 -3.07 15.48 12.85
CA LEU A 183 -3.15 14.35 11.91
C LEU A 183 -2.66 14.72 10.51
N ALA A 184 -3.18 15.82 9.95
CA ALA A 184 -2.80 16.28 8.63
C ALA A 184 -1.30 16.65 8.53
N THR A 185 -0.69 17.09 9.63
CA THR A 185 0.76 17.35 9.69
C THR A 185 1.56 16.06 9.58
N PHE A 186 1.17 15.02 10.33
CA PHE A 186 1.84 13.70 10.29
C PHE A 186 1.72 13.07 8.90
N VAL A 187 0.51 13.06 8.33
CA VAL A 187 0.24 12.52 6.99
C VAL A 187 1.09 13.22 5.93
N ARG A 188 1.08 14.55 5.87
CA ARG A 188 1.88 15.30 4.88
C ARG A 188 3.38 15.05 5.06
N ALA A 189 3.85 14.90 6.29
CA ALA A 189 5.24 14.61 6.58
C ALA A 189 5.64 13.18 6.17
N ALA A 190 4.76 12.18 6.35
CA ALA A 190 4.96 10.81 5.87
C ALA A 190 5.09 10.77 4.34
N VAL A 191 4.14 11.39 3.63
CA VAL A 191 4.13 11.44 2.15
C VAL A 191 5.38 12.11 1.61
N ARG A 192 5.80 13.24 2.22
CA ARG A 192 7.02 13.94 1.81
C ARG A 192 8.27 13.07 1.99
N ASP A 193 8.43 12.43 3.14
CA ASP A 193 9.58 11.55 3.40
C ASP A 193 9.62 10.36 2.42
N GLY A 194 8.46 9.76 2.14
CA GLY A 194 8.35 8.67 1.18
C GLY A 194 8.74 9.11 -0.24
N LEU A 195 8.27 10.28 -0.68
CA LEU A 195 8.65 10.83 -1.99
C LEU A 195 10.13 11.20 -2.08
N GLU A 196 10.73 11.70 -1.00
CA GLU A 196 12.17 11.98 -0.93
C GLU A 196 13.00 10.69 -1.07
N GLU A 197 12.57 9.61 -0.44
CA GLU A 197 13.20 8.29 -0.55
C GLU A 197 13.09 7.74 -1.99
N LEU A 198 11.91 7.81 -2.60
CA LEU A 198 11.73 7.43 -4.01
C LEU A 198 12.64 8.20 -4.96
N GLN A 199 12.82 9.50 -4.71
CA GLN A 199 13.74 10.31 -5.48
C GLN A 199 15.21 9.88 -5.25
N ALA A 200 15.56 9.47 -4.03
CA ALA A 200 16.88 8.94 -3.73
C ALA A 200 17.16 7.63 -4.48
N ILE A 201 16.17 6.72 -4.53
CA ILE A 201 16.24 5.49 -5.33
C ILE A 201 16.38 5.84 -6.81
N ALA A 202 15.54 6.73 -7.35
CA ALA A 202 15.62 7.17 -8.75
C ALA A 202 17.00 7.70 -9.15
N ARG A 203 17.64 8.49 -8.28
CA ARG A 203 19.01 8.99 -8.52
C ARG A 203 20.08 7.90 -8.55
N ARG A 204 19.85 6.77 -7.87
CA ARG A 204 20.81 5.65 -7.76
C ARG A 204 20.56 4.54 -8.80
N THR A 205 19.44 4.59 -9.50
CA THR A 205 19.05 3.58 -10.49
C THR A 205 18.92 4.22 -11.88
N PRO A 206 20.05 4.50 -12.56
CA PRO A 206 19.99 5.05 -13.92
C PRO A 206 19.43 3.99 -14.89
N PRO A 207 18.73 4.41 -15.96
CA PRO A 207 18.25 3.48 -16.98
C PRO A 207 19.42 2.83 -17.73
N VAL A 208 19.27 1.56 -18.10
CA VAL A 208 20.27 0.76 -18.82
C VAL A 208 20.67 1.43 -20.15
N ARG A 209 19.72 2.08 -20.82
CA ARG A 209 19.93 2.90 -22.01
C ARG A 209 19.05 4.14 -21.98
N GLN A 210 19.58 5.23 -22.52
CA GLN A 210 18.83 6.45 -22.85
C GLN A 210 19.03 6.76 -24.33
N GLY A 211 18.12 7.54 -24.90
CA GLY A 211 18.17 7.92 -26.32
C GLY A 211 17.75 6.79 -27.25
N ASP A 212 18.33 6.78 -28.45
CA ASP A 212 17.98 5.84 -29.51
C ASP A 212 18.77 4.52 -29.35
N TYR A 213 18.07 3.39 -29.36
CA TYR A 213 18.68 2.07 -29.23
C TYR A 213 17.87 1.00 -29.97
N ALA A 214 18.47 -0.16 -30.20
CA ALA A 214 17.81 -1.34 -30.75
C ALA A 214 17.97 -2.53 -29.81
N ILE A 215 16.88 -3.27 -29.59
CA ILE A 215 16.91 -4.58 -28.93
C ILE A 215 16.89 -5.65 -30.02
N VAL A 216 17.86 -6.56 -30.01
CA VAL A 216 18.13 -7.44 -31.16
C VAL A 216 18.27 -8.90 -30.70
N GLY A 217 17.58 -9.81 -31.40
CA GLY A 217 17.80 -11.24 -31.33
C GLY A 217 16.88 -12.03 -30.39
N ALA A 218 15.92 -11.38 -29.76
CA ALA A 218 14.94 -12.04 -28.91
C ALA A 218 13.82 -12.71 -29.72
N ARG A 219 13.13 -13.66 -29.11
CA ARG A 219 11.79 -14.08 -29.54
C ARG A 219 10.77 -13.03 -29.07
N LEU A 220 10.06 -12.39 -29.99
CA LEU A 220 9.07 -11.36 -29.68
C LEU A 220 7.66 -11.96 -29.59
N ILE A 221 6.96 -11.69 -28.48
CA ILE A 221 5.52 -11.87 -28.35
C ILE A 221 4.95 -10.45 -28.20
N ASP A 222 4.27 -9.93 -29.23
CA ASP A 222 3.94 -8.51 -29.32
C ASP A 222 2.62 -8.11 -28.61
N GLY A 223 1.89 -9.08 -28.07
CA GLY A 223 0.62 -8.87 -27.38
C GLY A 223 -0.61 -8.71 -28.29
N THR A 224 -0.46 -8.84 -29.62
CA THR A 224 -1.58 -8.74 -30.57
C THR A 224 -2.38 -10.03 -30.74
N GLY A 225 -1.83 -11.15 -30.24
CA GLY A 225 -2.34 -12.50 -30.48
C GLY A 225 -1.76 -13.17 -31.74
N ALA A 226 -0.93 -12.46 -32.52
CA ALA A 226 -0.18 -13.05 -33.63
C ALA A 226 0.88 -14.07 -33.14
N PRO A 227 1.33 -14.99 -34.01
CA PRO A 227 2.42 -15.89 -33.68
C PRO A 227 3.71 -15.14 -33.30
N PRO A 228 4.51 -15.66 -32.35
CA PRO A 228 5.77 -15.03 -31.96
C PRO A 228 6.75 -14.89 -33.14
N VAL A 229 7.53 -13.80 -33.13
CA VAL A 229 8.57 -13.53 -34.14
C VAL A 229 9.94 -13.89 -33.55
N ASP A 230 10.58 -14.93 -34.08
CA ASP A 230 11.95 -15.30 -33.69
C ASP A 230 12.99 -14.35 -34.32
N ASP A 231 14.14 -14.20 -33.65
CA ASP A 231 15.23 -13.30 -34.06
C ASP A 231 14.74 -11.86 -34.39
N ALA A 232 13.89 -11.33 -33.53
CA ALA A 232 13.26 -10.03 -33.72
C ALA A 232 14.20 -8.86 -33.42
N VAL A 233 13.90 -7.72 -34.03
CA VAL A 233 14.52 -6.43 -33.79
C VAL A 233 13.43 -5.43 -33.41
N VAL A 234 13.66 -4.68 -32.33
CA VAL A 234 12.87 -3.51 -31.94
C VAL A 234 13.78 -2.30 -31.90
N VAL A 235 13.49 -1.28 -32.72
CA VAL A 235 14.20 0.00 -32.72
C VAL A 235 13.38 1.01 -31.92
N VAL A 236 13.99 1.60 -30.90
CA VAL A 236 13.41 2.66 -30.07
C VAL A 236 14.10 3.98 -30.41
N ARG A 237 13.30 5.02 -30.70
CA ARG A 237 13.78 6.38 -30.90
C ARG A 237 12.99 7.36 -30.05
N ALA A 238 13.69 8.26 -29.35
CA ALA A 238 13.08 9.24 -28.44
C ALA A 238 11.99 8.63 -27.52
N GLY A 239 12.24 7.43 -26.98
CA GLY A 239 11.31 6.72 -26.09
C GLY A 239 10.09 6.09 -26.75
N ARG A 240 10.02 6.03 -28.09
CA ARG A 240 8.93 5.38 -28.85
C ARG A 240 9.48 4.29 -29.75
N ILE A 241 8.68 3.25 -29.99
CA ILE A 241 9.00 2.20 -30.96
C ILE A 241 8.93 2.83 -32.36
N ALA A 242 10.05 2.79 -33.08
CA ALA A 242 10.19 3.32 -34.44
C ALA A 242 10.08 2.21 -35.51
N ALA A 243 10.49 0.99 -35.19
CA ALA A 243 10.37 -0.17 -36.06
C ALA A 243 10.39 -1.47 -35.25
N VAL A 244 9.68 -2.49 -35.73
CA VAL A 244 9.63 -3.82 -35.14
C VAL A 244 9.48 -4.87 -36.25
N GLY A 245 10.13 -6.03 -36.10
CA GLY A 245 10.01 -7.15 -37.03
C GLY A 245 11.21 -8.10 -37.00
N PRO A 246 11.21 -9.13 -37.86
CA PRO A 246 12.35 -10.02 -38.03
C PRO A 246 13.63 -9.26 -38.40
N ARG A 247 14.80 -9.72 -37.95
CA ARG A 247 16.11 -9.08 -38.19
C ARG A 247 16.36 -8.68 -39.65
N GLY A 248 15.97 -9.52 -40.61
CA GLY A 248 16.16 -9.24 -42.04
C GLY A 248 15.26 -8.13 -42.61
N SER A 249 14.22 -7.71 -41.89
CA SER A 249 13.22 -6.74 -42.36
C SER A 249 13.35 -5.35 -41.71
N VAL A 250 14.10 -5.24 -40.61
CA VAL A 250 14.21 -4.00 -39.84
C VAL A 250 15.58 -3.35 -40.06
N HIS A 251 15.60 -2.14 -40.59
CA HIS A 251 16.83 -1.35 -40.71
C HIS A 251 17.23 -0.75 -39.35
N ILE A 252 18.39 -1.15 -38.84
CA ILE A 252 19.03 -0.53 -37.67
C ILE A 252 19.99 0.56 -38.17
N PRO A 253 19.76 1.85 -37.87
CA PRO A 253 20.65 2.92 -38.29
C PRO A 253 22.08 2.70 -37.78
N LYS A 254 23.07 3.06 -38.61
CA LYS A 254 24.48 2.95 -38.24
C LYS A 254 24.77 3.78 -36.98
N GLY A 255 25.47 3.17 -36.02
CA GLY A 255 25.81 3.82 -34.74
C GLY A 255 24.72 3.75 -33.67
N THR A 256 23.56 3.12 -33.94
CA THR A 256 22.53 2.86 -32.93
C THR A 256 23.09 1.93 -31.86
N ALA A 257 22.89 2.27 -30.58
CA ALA A 257 23.27 1.40 -29.48
C ALA A 257 22.45 0.11 -29.51
N VAL A 258 23.10 -1.04 -29.32
CA VAL A 258 22.44 -2.36 -29.37
C VAL A 258 22.35 -2.97 -27.97
N ILE A 259 21.18 -3.52 -27.64
CA ILE A 259 20.94 -4.45 -26.55
C ILE A 259 20.81 -5.84 -27.18
N ASP A 260 21.75 -6.74 -26.87
CA ASP A 260 21.72 -8.13 -27.32
C ASP A 260 20.78 -8.94 -26.41
N ALA A 261 19.71 -9.48 -27.00
CA ALA A 261 18.68 -10.24 -26.30
C ALA A 261 18.54 -11.66 -26.88
N ARG A 262 19.61 -12.21 -27.48
CA ARG A 262 19.63 -13.58 -27.98
C ARG A 262 19.36 -14.59 -26.85
N GLY A 263 18.48 -15.53 -27.12
CA GLY A 263 18.05 -16.54 -26.14
C GLY A 263 16.99 -16.05 -25.15
N GLU A 264 16.66 -14.76 -25.17
CA GLU A 264 15.61 -14.16 -24.34
C GLU A 264 14.27 -14.10 -25.08
N THR A 265 13.20 -13.89 -24.31
CA THR A 265 11.87 -13.56 -24.84
C THR A 265 11.55 -12.10 -24.53
N MET A 266 11.09 -11.36 -25.54
CA MET A 266 10.66 -9.97 -25.42
C MET A 266 9.14 -9.88 -25.46
N ILE A 267 8.59 -9.16 -24.50
CA ILE A 267 7.15 -8.85 -24.39
C ILE A 267 6.96 -7.33 -24.23
N PRO A 268 5.77 -6.77 -24.52
CA PRO A 268 5.43 -5.43 -24.11
C PRO A 268 5.59 -5.27 -22.60
N GLY A 269 5.93 -4.06 -22.15
CA GLY A 269 5.88 -3.74 -20.73
C GLY A 269 4.49 -4.02 -20.18
N LEU A 270 4.41 -4.69 -19.03
CA LEU A 270 3.14 -5.16 -18.49
C LEU A 270 2.27 -3.96 -18.04
N TRP A 271 0.96 -4.16 -18.11
CA TRP A 271 -0.03 -3.23 -17.60
C TRP A 271 -0.77 -3.89 -16.44
N ASP A 272 -0.76 -3.25 -15.28
CA ASP A 272 -1.61 -3.65 -14.17
C ASP A 272 -2.84 -2.75 -14.12
N MET A 273 -4.02 -3.34 -14.28
CA MET A 273 -5.27 -2.61 -14.48
C MET A 273 -6.07 -2.39 -13.20
N HIS A 274 -5.62 -2.92 -12.06
CA HIS A 274 -6.34 -2.78 -10.80
C HIS A 274 -5.37 -2.81 -9.61
N VAL A 275 -4.87 -1.63 -9.24
CA VAL A 275 -3.92 -1.48 -8.13
C VAL A 275 -4.39 -0.42 -7.14
N HIS A 276 -3.78 -0.44 -5.96
CA HIS A 276 -3.95 0.55 -4.90
C HIS A 276 -2.55 0.92 -4.38
N PHE A 277 -2.00 2.08 -4.81
CA PHE A 277 -0.67 2.54 -4.41
C PHE A 277 -0.68 3.24 -3.05
N GLU A 278 -1.03 2.51 -1.99
CA GLU A 278 -1.20 3.06 -0.64
C GLU A 278 0.13 3.44 0.05
N GLN A 279 1.24 3.03 -0.56
CA GLN A 279 2.60 3.27 -0.07
C GLN A 279 3.51 3.66 -1.23
N VAL A 280 4.60 4.34 -0.91
CA VAL A 280 5.59 4.79 -1.90
C VAL A 280 6.43 3.64 -2.46
N GLU A 281 6.49 2.50 -1.78
CA GLU A 281 7.25 1.33 -2.19
C GLU A 281 6.60 0.57 -3.36
N TRP A 282 5.26 0.62 -3.49
CA TRP A 282 4.51 -0.10 -4.51
C TRP A 282 4.87 0.26 -5.96
N PRO A 283 4.97 1.54 -6.36
CA PRO A 283 5.36 1.89 -7.73
C PRO A 283 6.71 1.29 -8.15
N VAL A 284 7.70 1.27 -7.25
CA VAL A 284 9.01 0.70 -7.55
C VAL A 284 8.94 -0.82 -7.64
N ALA A 285 8.20 -1.48 -6.73
CA ALA A 285 8.00 -2.92 -6.75
C ALA A 285 7.31 -3.37 -8.05
N GLN A 286 6.28 -2.66 -8.49
CA GLN A 286 5.59 -2.94 -9.75
C GLN A 286 6.50 -2.79 -10.96
N LEU A 287 7.28 -1.70 -11.01
CA LEU A 287 8.24 -1.51 -12.09
C LEU A 287 9.31 -2.61 -12.12
N ALA A 288 9.80 -3.03 -10.96
CA ALA A 288 10.75 -4.14 -10.84
C ALA A 288 10.15 -5.48 -11.29
N ALA A 289 8.83 -5.66 -11.15
CA ALA A 289 8.10 -6.82 -11.66
C ALA A 289 7.76 -6.74 -13.17
N GLY A 290 8.19 -5.68 -13.87
CA GLY A 290 7.96 -5.49 -15.31
C GLY A 290 6.68 -4.73 -15.66
N VAL A 291 5.94 -4.23 -14.66
CA VAL A 291 4.76 -3.37 -14.89
C VAL A 291 5.24 -1.96 -15.23
N THR A 292 4.93 -1.52 -16.44
CA THR A 292 5.35 -0.20 -16.96
C THR A 292 4.22 0.82 -16.99
N THR A 293 2.97 0.36 -16.87
CA THR A 293 1.78 1.20 -16.71
C THR A 293 0.87 0.55 -15.68
N ALA A 294 0.34 1.33 -14.75
CA ALA A 294 -0.53 0.85 -13.70
C ALA A 294 -1.73 1.79 -13.53
N ARG A 295 -2.92 1.22 -13.36
CA ARG A 295 -4.13 1.97 -13.06
C ARG A 295 -4.47 1.84 -11.59
N ASP A 296 -4.22 2.92 -10.85
CA ASP A 296 -4.75 3.05 -9.50
C ASP A 296 -6.24 3.31 -9.59
N VAL A 297 -7.04 2.36 -9.10
CA VAL A 297 -8.48 2.42 -9.25
C VAL A 297 -9.17 3.07 -8.05
N GLY A 298 -8.45 3.63 -7.09
CA GLY A 298 -9.06 4.36 -5.99
C GLY A 298 -8.16 4.41 -4.78
N ASN A 299 -7.75 5.61 -4.38
CA ASN A 299 -6.83 5.83 -3.28
C ASN A 299 -7.04 7.25 -2.73
N GLU A 300 -6.28 7.60 -1.70
CA GLU A 300 -6.19 8.97 -1.21
C GLU A 300 -5.63 9.89 -2.29
N LEU A 301 -6.44 10.88 -2.68
CA LEU A 301 -6.23 11.66 -3.89
C LEU A 301 -4.86 12.36 -3.90
N GLU A 302 -4.48 12.96 -2.77
CA GLU A 302 -3.24 13.71 -2.63
C GLU A 302 -2.00 12.81 -2.76
N LEU A 303 -2.06 11.58 -2.25
CA LEU A 303 -0.99 10.60 -2.40
C LEU A 303 -0.88 10.12 -3.86
N ALA A 304 -2.00 9.70 -4.44
CA ALA A 304 -2.05 9.19 -5.80
C ALA A 304 -1.55 10.22 -6.83
N VAL A 305 -2.00 11.48 -6.71
CA VAL A 305 -1.55 12.60 -7.54
C VAL A 305 -0.08 12.90 -7.31
N GLY A 306 0.37 12.92 -6.05
CA GLY A 306 1.77 13.16 -5.70
C GLY A 306 2.72 12.12 -6.31
N LEU A 307 2.37 10.83 -6.24
CA LEU A 307 3.11 9.74 -6.86
C LEU A 307 3.12 9.85 -8.39
N ARG A 308 1.94 10.00 -9.01
CA ARG A 308 1.81 10.16 -10.47
C ARG A 308 2.70 11.29 -10.98
N ASP A 309 2.64 12.46 -10.35
CA ASP A 309 3.35 13.63 -10.82
C ASP A 309 4.86 13.53 -10.58
N ALA A 310 5.30 12.91 -9.48
CA ALA A 310 6.70 12.63 -9.23
C ALA A 310 7.28 11.64 -10.27
N ILE A 311 6.54 10.58 -10.61
CA ILE A 311 6.96 9.59 -11.61
C ILE A 311 6.93 10.20 -13.01
N ARG A 312 5.85 10.88 -13.39
CA ARG A 312 5.69 11.54 -14.69
C ARG A 312 6.78 12.58 -14.97
N SER A 313 7.24 13.29 -13.94
CA SER A 313 8.35 14.25 -14.05
C SER A 313 9.74 13.63 -14.01
N GLY A 314 9.86 12.30 -13.89
CA GLY A 314 11.13 11.59 -13.79
C GLY A 314 11.85 11.77 -12.44
N ARG A 315 11.17 12.36 -11.44
CA ARG A 315 11.73 12.54 -10.09
C ARG A 315 11.65 11.25 -9.27
N ALA A 316 10.65 10.41 -9.50
CA ALA A 316 10.49 9.11 -8.83
C ALA A 316 10.48 7.97 -9.86
N LEU A 317 10.84 6.76 -9.41
CA LEU A 317 10.68 5.54 -10.20
C LEU A 317 9.30 4.93 -9.98
N GLY A 318 8.70 4.45 -11.05
CA GLY A 318 7.47 3.68 -11.04
C GLY A 318 6.87 3.53 -12.44
N PRO A 319 5.81 2.73 -12.58
CA PRO A 319 5.05 2.66 -13.81
C PRO A 319 4.40 4.02 -14.11
N ARG A 320 4.04 4.24 -15.38
CA ARG A 320 3.10 5.30 -15.73
C ARG A 320 1.80 5.05 -14.98
N MET A 321 1.34 6.04 -14.21
CA MET A 321 0.12 5.92 -13.42
C MET A 321 -1.06 6.56 -14.15
N LEU A 322 -2.13 5.78 -14.30
CA LEU A 322 -3.48 6.24 -14.64
C LEU A 322 -4.29 6.23 -13.34
N LEU A 323 -5.06 7.28 -13.06
CA LEU A 323 -5.77 7.42 -11.78
C LEU A 323 -7.28 7.38 -11.97
N ALA A 324 -7.96 6.61 -11.12
CA ALA A 324 -9.39 6.71 -10.91
C ALA A 324 -9.72 7.37 -9.55
N GLY A 325 -10.71 8.26 -9.55
CA GLY A 325 -11.28 8.80 -8.31
C GLY A 325 -12.29 7.85 -7.68
N LEU A 326 -12.19 7.59 -6.38
CA LEU A 326 -13.12 6.70 -5.67
C LEU A 326 -14.32 7.49 -5.11
N ILE A 327 -15.53 7.00 -5.37
CA ILE A 327 -16.77 7.51 -4.76
C ILE A 327 -17.49 6.36 -4.07
N ASP A 328 -17.80 6.51 -2.78
CA ASP A 328 -18.71 5.61 -2.07
C ASP A 328 -19.96 6.34 -1.54
N GLY A 329 -20.96 5.60 -1.04
CA GLY A 329 -22.22 6.15 -0.55
C GLY A 329 -22.20 6.59 0.91
N ALA A 330 -22.81 7.73 1.22
CA ALA A 330 -22.99 8.18 2.61
C ALA A 330 -24.16 7.47 3.32
N PRO A 331 -24.13 7.28 4.66
CA PRO A 331 -23.04 7.62 5.58
C PRO A 331 -22.06 6.47 5.84
N ASP A 332 -22.37 5.25 5.37
CA ASP A 332 -21.69 4.02 5.79
C ASP A 332 -20.58 3.55 4.83
N GLY A 333 -20.27 4.34 3.80
CA GLY A 333 -19.29 4.00 2.79
C GLY A 333 -17.84 4.07 3.26
N LEU A 334 -16.95 3.59 2.40
CA LEU A 334 -15.52 3.55 2.60
C LEU A 334 -14.89 4.96 2.52
N GLY A 335 -14.15 5.31 3.56
CA GLY A 335 -13.36 6.54 3.61
C GLY A 335 -14.22 7.80 3.78
N VAL A 336 -13.66 8.94 3.36
CA VAL A 336 -14.27 10.28 3.55
C VAL A 336 -14.91 10.84 2.27
N GLN A 337 -14.76 10.14 1.15
CA GLN A 337 -15.23 10.57 -0.17
C GLN A 337 -16.61 9.93 -0.40
N LEU A 338 -17.61 10.44 0.32
CA LEU A 338 -18.96 9.89 0.35
C LEU A 338 -19.95 10.83 -0.36
N ALA A 339 -20.80 10.28 -1.22
CA ALA A 339 -21.91 10.98 -1.85
C ALA A 339 -23.26 10.39 -1.39
N GLY A 340 -24.14 11.24 -0.86
CA GLY A 340 -25.53 10.89 -0.57
C GLY A 340 -26.52 11.49 -1.56
N THR A 341 -26.11 12.50 -2.34
CA THR A 341 -26.98 13.27 -3.23
C THR A 341 -26.39 13.42 -4.64
N PRO A 342 -27.22 13.74 -5.66
CA PRO A 342 -26.74 14.01 -7.01
C PRO A 342 -25.74 15.18 -7.10
N ASP A 343 -25.90 16.22 -6.29
CA ASP A 343 -25.00 17.39 -6.32
C ASP A 343 -23.63 17.07 -5.71
N GLU A 344 -23.59 16.31 -4.61
CA GLU A 344 -22.35 15.81 -4.02
C GLU A 344 -21.61 14.90 -5.00
N ALA A 345 -22.32 13.93 -5.62
CA ALA A 345 -21.75 13.04 -6.62
C ALA A 345 -21.11 13.82 -7.78
N ARG A 346 -21.83 14.80 -8.34
CA ARG A 346 -21.27 15.66 -9.41
C ARG A 346 -20.07 16.48 -8.96
N ALA A 347 -20.11 17.04 -7.74
CA ALA A 347 -19.00 17.82 -7.21
C ALA A 347 -17.74 16.96 -7.02
N MET A 348 -17.88 15.71 -6.58
CA MET A 348 -16.78 14.77 -6.44
C MET A 348 -16.17 14.38 -7.79
N VAL A 349 -17.01 14.09 -8.80
CA VAL A 349 -16.51 13.81 -10.16
C VAL A 349 -15.68 14.98 -10.68
N ARG A 350 -16.16 16.22 -10.53
CA ARG A 350 -15.39 17.42 -10.91
C ARG A 350 -14.08 17.56 -10.15
N ARG A 351 -14.07 17.31 -8.84
CA ARG A 351 -12.84 17.32 -8.03
C ARG A 351 -11.79 16.35 -8.58
N TYR A 352 -12.20 15.13 -8.94
CA TYR A 352 -11.29 14.14 -9.49
C TYR A 352 -10.82 14.48 -10.91
N HIS A 353 -11.72 14.99 -11.76
CA HIS A 353 -11.36 15.53 -13.07
C HIS A 353 -10.29 16.63 -12.95
N ASP A 354 -10.50 17.61 -12.06
CA ASP A 354 -9.59 18.74 -11.88
C ASP A 354 -8.22 18.30 -11.32
N ALA A 355 -8.17 17.17 -10.62
CA ALA A 355 -6.93 16.52 -10.18
C ALA A 355 -6.24 15.69 -11.29
N GLY A 356 -6.86 15.59 -12.48
CA GLY A 356 -6.36 14.85 -13.63
C GLY A 356 -6.59 13.33 -13.55
N CYS A 357 -7.62 12.88 -12.83
CA CYS A 357 -8.09 11.49 -12.94
C CYS A 357 -8.75 11.27 -14.31
N GLU A 358 -8.63 10.05 -14.82
CA GLU A 358 -9.16 9.65 -16.14
C GLU A 358 -10.43 8.78 -16.00
N GLN A 359 -10.72 8.34 -14.78
CA GLN A 359 -11.80 7.42 -14.47
C GLN A 359 -12.39 7.71 -13.08
N ILE A 360 -13.63 7.28 -12.85
CA ILE A 360 -14.28 7.24 -11.53
C ILE A 360 -14.55 5.78 -11.17
N LYS A 361 -14.12 5.35 -9.97
CA LYS A 361 -14.51 4.08 -9.38
C LYS A 361 -15.71 4.28 -8.46
N VAL A 362 -16.80 3.59 -8.78
CA VAL A 362 -17.97 3.44 -7.91
C VAL A 362 -17.72 2.30 -6.91
N TYR A 363 -18.08 2.50 -5.66
CA TYR A 363 -17.95 1.50 -4.59
C TYR A 363 -19.30 0.98 -4.08
N GLN A 364 -19.25 0.00 -3.19
CA GLN A 364 -20.38 -0.87 -2.83
C GLN A 364 -21.60 -0.13 -2.24
N SER A 365 -21.40 0.98 -1.54
CA SER A 365 -22.43 1.67 -0.77
C SER A 365 -23.11 2.79 -1.56
N VAL A 366 -22.65 3.11 -2.77
CA VAL A 366 -23.27 4.13 -3.63
C VAL A 366 -24.74 3.75 -3.92
N PRO A 367 -25.72 4.62 -3.60
CA PRO A 367 -27.11 4.36 -3.94
C PRO A 367 -27.30 4.15 -5.45
N PRO A 368 -28.01 3.10 -5.92
CA PRO A 368 -28.11 2.78 -7.34
C PRO A 368 -28.54 3.95 -8.25
N PRO A 369 -29.48 4.84 -7.86
CA PRO A 369 -29.83 6.00 -8.70
C PRO A 369 -28.66 6.97 -8.96
N LEU A 370 -27.69 7.06 -8.04
CA LEU A 370 -26.54 7.96 -8.19
C LEU A 370 -25.52 7.45 -9.20
N VAL A 371 -25.51 6.16 -9.56
CA VAL A 371 -24.58 5.63 -10.57
C VAL A 371 -24.75 6.33 -11.91
N SER A 372 -26.00 6.51 -12.34
CA SER A 372 -26.30 7.24 -13.60
C SER A 372 -25.90 8.71 -13.56
N VAL A 373 -25.98 9.34 -12.37
CA VAL A 373 -25.55 10.73 -12.18
C VAL A 373 -24.03 10.84 -12.28
N ILE A 374 -23.31 9.91 -11.64
CA ILE A 374 -21.85 9.84 -11.69
C ILE A 374 -21.38 9.58 -13.13
N ALA A 375 -21.97 8.60 -13.81
CA ALA A 375 -21.64 8.27 -15.20
C ALA A 375 -21.87 9.44 -16.15
N ALA A 376 -23.04 10.09 -16.07
CA ALA A 376 -23.35 11.23 -16.93
C ALA A 376 -22.36 12.39 -16.75
N GLU A 377 -21.99 12.73 -15.51
CA GLU A 377 -21.01 13.80 -15.26
C GLU A 377 -19.59 13.40 -15.65
N ALA A 378 -19.19 12.15 -15.42
CA ALA A 378 -17.88 11.63 -15.82
C ALA A 378 -17.72 11.66 -17.34
N HIS A 379 -18.71 11.14 -18.08
CA HIS A 379 -18.71 11.15 -19.55
C HIS A 379 -18.73 12.58 -20.11
N ARG A 380 -19.49 13.51 -19.49
CA ARG A 380 -19.48 14.93 -19.86
C ARG A 380 -18.09 15.55 -19.77
N LEU A 381 -17.26 15.08 -18.84
CA LEU A 381 -15.88 15.52 -18.63
C LEU A 381 -14.84 14.66 -19.38
N GLY A 382 -15.28 13.70 -20.20
CA GLY A 382 -14.40 12.81 -20.96
C GLY A 382 -13.73 11.71 -20.12
N MET A 383 -14.21 11.48 -18.90
CA MET A 383 -13.77 10.39 -18.03
C MET A 383 -14.63 9.14 -18.26
N THR A 384 -14.14 7.98 -17.79
CA THR A 384 -14.91 6.71 -17.77
C THR A 384 -15.35 6.34 -16.36
N VAL A 385 -16.24 5.36 -16.22
CA VAL A 385 -16.68 4.81 -14.93
C VAL A 385 -16.35 3.32 -14.82
N THR A 386 -15.80 2.92 -13.68
CA THR A 386 -15.48 1.54 -13.31
C THR A 386 -15.97 1.24 -11.90
N GLY A 387 -15.85 0.00 -11.44
CA GLY A 387 -15.83 -0.28 -10.01
C GLY A 387 -16.60 -1.50 -9.56
N HIS A 388 -17.00 -1.47 -8.29
CA HIS A 388 -17.90 -2.46 -7.72
C HIS A 388 -19.28 -2.26 -8.31
N VAL A 389 -20.06 -3.34 -8.37
CA VAL A 389 -21.51 -3.22 -8.54
C VAL A 389 -22.11 -2.89 -7.18
N PRO A 390 -22.75 -1.72 -7.01
CA PRO A 390 -23.34 -1.34 -5.72
C PRO A 390 -24.36 -2.33 -5.18
N THR A 391 -24.53 -2.32 -3.86
CA THR A 391 -25.58 -3.10 -3.21
C THR A 391 -26.96 -2.64 -3.70
N GLY A 392 -27.82 -3.60 -4.07
CA GLY A 392 -29.16 -3.31 -4.59
C GLY A 392 -29.23 -3.17 -6.12
N MET A 393 -28.13 -3.42 -6.84
CA MET A 393 -28.15 -3.57 -8.29
C MET A 393 -27.29 -4.76 -8.74
N ASN A 394 -27.53 -5.23 -9.98
CA ASN A 394 -26.76 -6.30 -10.61
C ASN A 394 -25.83 -5.75 -11.72
N ALA A 395 -24.98 -6.63 -12.27
CA ALA A 395 -24.00 -6.25 -13.29
C ALA A 395 -24.63 -5.61 -14.55
N PHE A 396 -25.79 -6.10 -15.01
CA PHE A 396 -26.49 -5.53 -16.16
C PHE A 396 -26.95 -4.10 -15.86
N GLN A 397 -27.62 -3.91 -14.72
CA GLN A 397 -28.09 -2.60 -14.29
C GLN A 397 -26.95 -1.60 -14.11
N PHE A 398 -25.77 -2.05 -13.70
CA PHE A 398 -24.59 -1.21 -13.54
C PHE A 398 -24.07 -0.69 -14.88
N VAL A 399 -24.01 -1.56 -15.88
CA VAL A 399 -23.66 -1.18 -17.26
C VAL A 399 -24.75 -0.30 -17.88
N GLU A 400 -26.03 -0.64 -17.71
CA GLU A 400 -27.17 0.17 -18.18
C GLU A 400 -27.21 1.57 -17.55
N ALA A 401 -26.72 1.71 -16.32
CA ALA A 401 -26.56 3.00 -15.65
C ALA A 401 -25.38 3.82 -16.17
N GLY A 402 -24.57 3.29 -17.10
CA GLY A 402 -23.48 4.01 -17.78
C GLY A 402 -22.08 3.66 -17.30
N ALA A 403 -21.89 2.58 -16.54
CA ALA A 403 -20.54 2.10 -16.23
C ALA A 403 -19.84 1.50 -17.46
N ASP A 404 -18.58 1.88 -17.69
CA ASP A 404 -17.78 1.38 -18.81
C ASP A 404 -17.09 0.04 -18.49
N GLN A 405 -16.85 -0.24 -17.20
CA GLN A 405 -16.11 -1.42 -16.76
C GLN A 405 -16.61 -1.94 -15.41
N ILE A 406 -16.51 -3.26 -15.19
CA ILE A 406 -16.76 -3.90 -13.89
C ILE A 406 -15.43 -4.37 -13.32
N ASN A 407 -15.18 -4.06 -12.04
CA ASN A 407 -14.08 -4.65 -11.29
C ASN A 407 -14.58 -5.87 -10.52
N HIS A 408 -13.70 -6.84 -10.27
CA HIS A 408 -13.99 -8.09 -9.54
C HIS A 408 -14.96 -9.00 -10.31
N VAL A 409 -14.42 -10.10 -10.85
CA VAL A 409 -15.17 -11.07 -11.69
C VAL A 409 -16.39 -11.67 -10.97
N GLY A 410 -16.39 -11.67 -9.63
CA GLY A 410 -17.52 -12.16 -8.82
C GLY A 410 -18.86 -11.49 -9.15
N PHE A 411 -18.89 -10.18 -9.46
CA PHE A 411 -20.13 -9.50 -9.83
C PHE A 411 -20.67 -9.96 -11.19
N VAL A 412 -19.79 -10.31 -12.13
CA VAL A 412 -20.17 -10.86 -13.44
C VAL A 412 -20.67 -12.29 -13.27
N LEU A 413 -19.97 -13.11 -12.48
CA LEU A 413 -20.38 -14.50 -12.24
C LEU A 413 -21.73 -14.58 -11.52
N ALA A 414 -22.02 -13.65 -10.61
CA ALA A 414 -23.27 -13.63 -9.85
C ALA A 414 -24.53 -13.55 -10.74
N VAL A 415 -24.45 -12.89 -11.91
CA VAL A 415 -25.57 -12.83 -12.87
C VAL A 415 -25.62 -14.01 -13.83
N MET A 416 -24.56 -14.84 -13.88
CA MET A 416 -24.50 -16.04 -14.71
C MET A 416 -25.00 -17.29 -13.98
N THR A 417 -25.11 -17.23 -12.65
CA THR A 417 -25.64 -18.29 -11.80
C THR A 417 -27.09 -18.01 -11.41
N PRO A 418 -27.97 -19.02 -11.34
CA PRO A 418 -29.30 -18.84 -10.76
C PRO A 418 -29.17 -18.37 -9.31
N PRO A 419 -30.09 -17.53 -8.80
CA PRO A 419 -30.11 -17.19 -7.38
C PRO A 419 -30.20 -18.47 -6.54
N PRO A 420 -29.55 -18.52 -5.36
CA PRO A 420 -29.66 -19.67 -4.47
C PRO A 420 -31.14 -19.95 -4.16
N GLN A 421 -31.53 -21.22 -4.25
CA GLN A 421 -32.88 -21.62 -3.86
C GLN A 421 -33.05 -21.46 -2.33
N PRO A 422 -34.24 -21.05 -1.87
CA PRO A 422 -34.52 -20.74 -0.47
C PRO A 422 -34.35 -21.93 0.47
#